data_AF-A0A1G6LUG9-F1
#
_entry.id   AF-A0A1G6LUG9-F1
#
_cell.length_a   1.000
_cell.length_b   1.000
_cell.length_c   1.000
_cell.angle_alpha   90.00
_cell.angle_beta   90.00
_cell.angle_gamma   90.00
#
_symmetry.space_group_name_H-M   'P 1'
#
loop_
_entity.id
_entity.type
_entity.pdbx_description
1 polymer ?
#
loop_
_entity_poly.entity_id
_entity_poly.type
_entity_poly.pdbx_seq_one_letter_code
_entity_poly.pdbx_strand_id
1 'polypeptide(L)'
;MPCSSCVDALLCTDGPVRTLVDLALAPEHRRGHGALYAGLNQGRIDIARLRHALAGVPLPRAADGRLVLAVDVSPWLRPDAITCADRAFCHTFGRGEGKHQMVPGWPYSVVAALETGRTSWTAVLDAVRLQPGADVAAVTTAQIREVVERLVAAGQWKPGDPEILVVLDAGYDAPRIAHLLAGLPLEILGRLRSDRVMRRPTPSREEFHLAHPKGGRPPKHGGEFVFGEPTTRGTEQAVTVTDTRLYGKATAQAWDRLHPRPTRRAAWLDHDGPLPIIEGTVIRLLVEKLPSGGVNKPVWCGGRAPAPLKRTSTAAGTPSSAVSTSSTHSASSSKPSAGPSPGFAARKRPTGGPGS
;
A
#
# COMPACT_ATOMS: atom_id res chain seq x y z
N MET A 1 -19.62 8.87 26.87
CA MET A 1 -20.62 7.81 26.57
C MET A 1 -21.65 8.10 25.45
N PRO A 2 -21.86 9.32 24.88
CA PRO A 2 -22.87 9.48 23.81
C PRO A 2 -22.51 8.78 22.49
N CYS A 3 -21.23 8.42 22.29
CA CYS A 3 -20.75 7.86 21.03
C CYS A 3 -21.05 6.36 20.85
N SER A 4 -21.26 5.57 21.91
CA SER A 4 -21.39 4.10 21.75
C SER A 4 -22.68 3.73 21.01
N SER A 5 -23.82 4.30 21.39
CA SER A 5 -25.11 4.01 20.74
C SER A 5 -25.13 4.35 19.25
N CYS A 6 -24.36 5.37 18.82
CA CYS A 6 -24.24 5.72 17.39
C CYS A 6 -23.36 4.72 16.63
N VAL A 7 -22.30 4.23 17.28
CA VAL A 7 -21.40 3.22 16.70
C VAL A 7 -22.09 1.85 16.64
N ASP A 8 -22.82 1.48 17.69
CA ASP A 8 -23.61 0.24 17.74
C ASP A 8 -24.66 0.25 16.62
N ALA A 9 -25.39 1.36 16.46
CA ALA A 9 -26.32 1.54 15.35
C ALA A 9 -25.66 1.42 13.97
N LEU A 10 -24.49 2.04 13.78
CA LEU A 10 -23.73 1.95 12.53
C LEU A 10 -23.29 0.51 12.23
N LEU A 11 -22.86 -0.25 13.24
CA LEU A 11 -22.36 -1.61 13.08
C LEU A 11 -23.48 -2.64 12.90
N CYS A 12 -24.67 -2.39 13.46
CA CYS A 12 -25.81 -3.31 13.43
C CYS A 12 -26.83 -2.98 12.33
N THR A 13 -26.73 -1.83 11.67
CA THR A 13 -27.59 -1.50 10.52
C THR A 13 -27.26 -2.39 9.33
N ASP A 14 -28.28 -3.04 8.77
CA ASP A 14 -28.12 -3.86 7.58
C ASP A 14 -27.74 -3.03 6.34
N GLY A 15 -26.61 -3.40 5.74
CA GLY A 15 -26.15 -2.82 4.48
C GLY A 15 -25.61 -1.38 4.61
N PRO A 16 -25.43 -0.68 3.48
CA PRO A 16 -24.80 0.63 3.48
C PRO A 16 -25.75 1.71 4.04
N VAL A 17 -25.27 2.44 5.03
CA VAL A 17 -25.94 3.62 5.58
C VAL A 17 -25.94 4.74 4.55
N ARG A 18 -27.12 5.17 4.13
CA ARG A 18 -27.30 6.17 3.07
C ARG A 18 -27.46 7.58 3.60
N THR A 19 -28.12 7.71 4.75
CA THR A 19 -28.23 8.99 5.45
C THR A 19 -27.87 8.80 6.91
N LEU A 20 -27.31 9.86 7.50
CA LEU A 20 -26.97 9.83 8.92
C LEU A 20 -28.21 9.67 9.78
N VAL A 21 -29.31 10.37 9.44
CA VAL A 21 -30.54 10.36 10.25
C VAL A 21 -31.19 8.97 10.30
N ASP A 22 -31.02 8.14 9.27
CA ASP A 22 -31.54 6.76 9.27
C ASP A 22 -30.96 5.91 10.40
N LEU A 23 -29.74 6.21 10.88
CA LEU A 23 -29.15 5.53 12.03
C LEU A 23 -29.98 5.72 13.31
N ALA A 24 -30.75 6.81 13.40
CA ALA A 24 -31.61 7.02 14.55
C ALA A 24 -32.81 6.06 14.59
N LEU A 25 -33.07 5.33 13.51
CA LEU A 25 -34.10 4.31 13.42
C LEU A 25 -33.59 2.90 13.77
N ALA A 26 -32.26 2.72 13.88
CA ALA A 26 -31.68 1.44 14.26
C ALA A 26 -32.08 1.07 15.70
N PRO A 27 -32.45 -0.19 15.99
CA PRO A 27 -32.80 -0.64 17.35
C PRO A 27 -31.73 -0.35 18.41
N GLU A 28 -30.46 -0.31 17.99
CA GLU A 28 -29.30 -0.04 18.83
C GLU A 28 -29.14 1.46 19.15
N HIS A 29 -29.77 2.35 18.36
CA HIS A 29 -29.80 3.78 18.66
C HIS A 29 -30.93 4.11 19.63
N ARG A 30 -30.66 3.98 20.93
CA ARG A 30 -31.67 4.16 22.00
C ARG A 30 -31.90 5.63 22.39
N ARG A 31 -31.59 6.59 21.52
CA ARG A 31 -31.68 8.04 21.79
C ARG A 31 -32.41 8.76 20.66
N GLY A 32 -32.88 9.98 20.91
CA GLY A 32 -33.50 10.80 19.86
C GLY A 32 -32.51 11.20 18.75
N HIS A 33 -33.03 11.57 17.58
CA HIS A 33 -32.23 11.99 16.42
C HIS A 33 -31.27 13.15 16.75
N GLY A 34 -31.68 14.12 17.58
CA GLY A 34 -30.82 15.24 17.98
C GLY A 34 -29.57 14.79 18.75
N ALA A 35 -29.67 13.67 19.49
CA ALA A 35 -28.54 13.11 20.21
C ALA A 35 -27.48 12.48 19.27
N LEU A 36 -27.87 12.05 18.08
CA LEU A 36 -26.94 11.55 17.05
C LEU A 36 -26.02 12.69 16.58
N TYR A 37 -26.59 13.82 16.20
CA TYR A 37 -25.83 15.01 15.80
C TYR A 37 -25.01 15.59 16.95
N ALA A 38 -25.56 15.64 18.17
CA ALA A 38 -24.80 16.02 19.36
C ALA A 38 -23.62 15.06 19.61
N GLY A 39 -23.83 13.76 19.39
CA GLY A 39 -22.81 12.72 19.47
C GLY A 39 -21.67 12.92 18.47
N LEU A 40 -21.95 13.32 17.23
CA LEU A 40 -20.91 13.62 16.25
C LEU A 40 -20.19 14.95 16.52
N ASN A 41 -20.93 15.98 16.96
CA ASN A 41 -20.38 17.31 17.17
C ASN A 41 -19.56 17.42 18.47
N GLN A 42 -19.99 16.74 19.53
CA GLN A 42 -19.40 16.84 20.88
C GLN A 42 -18.74 15.54 21.33
N GLY A 43 -19.00 14.43 20.64
CA GLY A 43 -18.35 13.16 20.93
C GLY A 43 -16.85 13.24 20.67
N ARG A 44 -16.11 12.52 21.50
CA ARG A 44 -14.68 12.32 21.32
C ARG A 44 -14.43 10.83 21.22
N ILE A 45 -13.57 10.47 20.26
CA ILE A 45 -13.04 9.11 20.14
C ILE A 45 -11.59 9.19 20.61
N ASP A 46 -11.24 8.36 21.58
CA ASP A 46 -9.84 8.13 21.92
C ASP A 46 -9.23 7.23 20.84
N ILE A 47 -8.65 7.85 19.82
CA ILE A 47 -8.08 7.18 18.65
C ILE A 47 -6.90 6.29 19.06
N ALA A 48 -6.10 6.70 20.03
CA ALA A 48 -4.97 5.91 20.52
C ALA A 48 -5.47 4.62 21.19
N ARG A 49 -6.48 4.73 22.07
CA ARG A 49 -7.11 3.57 22.70
C ARG A 49 -7.80 2.66 21.68
N LEU A 50 -8.48 3.23 20.69
CA LEU A 50 -9.09 2.46 19.60
C LEU A 50 -8.04 1.65 18.82
N ARG A 51 -6.94 2.28 18.41
CA ARG A 51 -5.83 1.62 17.71
C ARG A 51 -5.21 0.50 18.53
N HIS A 52 -5.05 0.69 19.84
CA HIS A 52 -4.55 -0.35 20.74
C HIS A 52 -5.53 -1.53 20.84
N ALA A 53 -6.83 -1.26 20.96
CA ALA A 53 -7.86 -2.29 20.97
C ALA A 53 -7.88 -3.10 19.65
N LEU A 54 -7.75 -2.42 18.50
CA LEU A 54 -7.68 -3.07 17.18
C LEU A 54 -6.44 -3.95 17.00
N ALA A 55 -5.32 -3.63 17.65
CA ALA A 55 -4.14 -4.51 17.63
C ALA A 55 -4.33 -5.78 18.50
N GLY A 56 -5.23 -5.72 19.48
CA GLY A 56 -5.50 -6.82 20.41
C GLY A 56 -6.56 -7.83 19.95
N VAL A 57 -7.31 -7.54 18.89
CA VAL A 57 -8.29 -8.52 18.35
C VAL A 57 -7.58 -9.63 17.57
N PRO A 58 -8.21 -10.81 17.37
CA PRO A 58 -7.66 -11.83 16.49
C PRO A 58 -7.43 -11.29 15.08
N LEU A 59 -6.20 -11.46 14.57
CA LEU A 59 -5.81 -10.99 13.24
C LEU A 59 -5.64 -12.15 12.27
N PRO A 60 -5.97 -11.95 10.99
CA PRO A 60 -5.70 -12.95 9.98
C PRO A 60 -4.19 -13.15 9.80
N ARG A 61 -3.80 -14.39 9.48
CA ARG A 61 -2.42 -14.80 9.25
C ARG A 61 -2.33 -15.55 7.94
N ALA A 62 -1.14 -15.52 7.33
CA ALA A 62 -0.91 -16.34 6.16
C ALA A 62 -0.69 -17.82 6.52
N ALA A 63 -0.55 -18.66 5.50
CA ALA A 63 -0.43 -20.11 5.63
C ALA A 63 0.79 -20.55 6.47
N ASP A 64 1.84 -19.73 6.50
CA ASP A 64 3.04 -19.91 7.32
C ASP A 64 2.92 -19.28 8.73
N GLY A 65 1.74 -18.78 9.09
CA GLY A 65 1.48 -18.11 10.38
C GLY A 65 1.93 -16.65 10.44
N ARG A 66 2.53 -16.10 9.38
CA ARG A 66 2.99 -14.71 9.37
C ARG A 66 1.83 -13.71 9.33
N LEU A 67 2.06 -12.54 9.91
CA LEU A 67 1.21 -11.38 9.64
C LEU A 67 1.61 -10.75 8.30
N VAL A 68 0.61 -10.41 7.49
CA VAL A 68 0.79 -9.69 6.23
C VAL A 68 0.00 -8.39 6.31
N LEU A 69 0.67 -7.26 6.18
CA LEU A 69 0.09 -5.93 6.22
C LEU A 69 0.14 -5.32 4.81
N ALA A 70 -0.99 -4.80 4.33
CA ALA A 70 -1.02 -3.92 3.17
C ALA A 70 -1.03 -2.47 3.62
N VAL A 71 -0.31 -1.62 2.89
CA VAL A 71 -0.41 -0.17 3.03
C VAL A 71 -0.81 0.44 1.69
N ASP A 72 -1.88 1.23 1.71
CA ASP A 72 -2.35 1.95 0.53
C ASP A 72 -2.96 3.31 0.90
N VAL A 73 -2.99 4.23 -0.06
CA VAL A 73 -3.67 5.51 0.09
C VAL A 73 -5.06 5.44 -0.51
N SER A 74 -6.09 5.52 0.33
CA SER A 74 -7.47 5.59 -0.09
C SER A 74 -7.97 7.04 -0.14
N PRO A 75 -8.56 7.50 -1.26
CA PRO A 75 -9.07 8.85 -1.37
C PRO A 75 -10.46 8.97 -0.74
N TRP A 76 -10.62 9.93 0.16
CA TRP A 76 -11.91 10.30 0.74
C TRP A 76 -12.45 11.55 0.04
N LEU A 77 -13.20 11.33 -1.02
CA LEU A 77 -13.60 12.39 -1.97
C LEU A 77 -14.60 13.37 -1.35
N ARG A 78 -14.39 14.65 -1.64
CA ARG A 78 -15.22 15.77 -1.17
C ARG A 78 -15.31 16.86 -2.25
N PRO A 79 -15.84 16.57 -3.45
CA PRO A 79 -15.90 17.55 -4.54
C PRO A 79 -16.67 18.81 -4.14
N ASP A 80 -17.82 18.64 -3.50
CA ASP A 80 -18.76 19.74 -3.20
C ASP A 80 -18.49 20.45 -1.85
N ALA A 81 -17.56 19.95 -1.03
CA ALA A 81 -17.32 20.48 0.31
C ALA A 81 -16.29 21.62 0.29
N ILE A 82 -16.63 22.74 -0.36
CA ILE A 82 -15.68 23.83 -0.66
C ILE A 82 -15.02 24.42 0.60
N THR A 83 -15.76 24.45 1.70
CA THR A 83 -15.32 25.00 3.00
C THR A 83 -14.48 24.03 3.84
N CYS A 84 -14.31 22.78 3.41
CA CYS A 84 -13.45 21.83 4.11
C CYS A 84 -11.97 22.21 3.95
N ALA A 85 -11.31 22.48 5.08
CA ALA A 85 -9.89 22.78 5.15
C ALA A 85 -9.01 21.58 4.72
N ASP A 86 -7.81 21.90 4.23
CA ASP A 86 -6.74 20.98 3.85
C ASP A 86 -7.21 19.82 2.95
N ARG A 87 -8.08 20.12 1.98
CA ARG A 87 -8.36 19.22 0.86
C ARG A 87 -7.17 19.21 -0.08
N ALA A 88 -6.80 18.02 -0.54
CA ALA A 88 -5.80 17.80 -1.57
C ALA A 88 -6.47 17.24 -2.83
N PHE A 89 -5.77 17.31 -3.97
CA PHE A 89 -6.20 16.62 -5.17
C PHE A 89 -5.91 15.13 -5.03
N CYS A 90 -6.98 14.35 -4.91
CA CYS A 90 -6.90 12.91 -4.89
C CYS A 90 -6.87 12.37 -6.31
N HIS A 91 -5.95 11.44 -6.57
CA HIS A 91 -5.97 10.68 -7.81
C HIS A 91 -7.07 9.65 -7.79
N THR A 92 -7.93 9.69 -8.80
CA THR A 92 -8.99 8.72 -9.00
C THR A 92 -9.03 8.28 -10.45
N PHE A 93 -9.43 7.03 -10.67
CA PHE A 93 -9.75 6.54 -12.00
C PHE A 93 -11.24 6.79 -12.23
N GLY A 94 -11.57 7.61 -13.23
CA GLY A 94 -12.96 7.85 -13.60
C GLY A 94 -13.65 6.55 -14.02
N ARG A 95 -14.97 6.43 -13.79
CA ARG A 95 -15.82 5.28 -14.16
C ARG A 95 -16.02 5.09 -15.68
N GLY A 96 -15.08 5.53 -16.52
CA GLY A 96 -15.14 5.53 -18.00
C GLY A 96 -13.81 5.12 -18.64
N GLU A 97 -13.38 5.77 -19.74
CA GLU A 97 -12.20 5.47 -20.59
C GLU A 97 -10.80 5.47 -19.90
N GLY A 98 -10.70 5.21 -18.59
CA GLY A 98 -9.42 5.19 -17.89
C GLY A 98 -8.80 6.57 -17.70
N LYS A 99 -9.59 7.64 -17.81
CA LYS A 99 -9.10 9.01 -17.60
C LYS A 99 -8.74 9.21 -16.13
N HIS A 100 -7.49 9.59 -15.89
CA HIS A 100 -7.01 10.04 -14.59
C HIS A 100 -7.73 11.33 -14.21
N GLN A 101 -8.49 11.31 -13.11
CA GLN A 101 -9.23 12.45 -12.60
C GLN A 101 -8.65 12.90 -11.27
N MET A 102 -8.36 14.20 -11.18
CA MET A 102 -8.01 14.86 -9.93
C MET A 102 -9.29 15.38 -9.28
N VAL A 103 -9.71 14.77 -8.19
CA VAL A 103 -10.92 15.16 -7.46
C VAL A 103 -10.53 15.67 -6.07
N PRO A 104 -10.98 16.86 -5.64
CA PRO A 104 -10.71 17.35 -4.30
C PRO A 104 -11.24 16.41 -3.21
N GLY A 105 -10.41 16.14 -2.21
CA GLY A 105 -10.74 15.24 -1.10
C GLY A 105 -9.65 15.19 -0.05
N TRP A 106 -9.73 14.18 0.81
CA TRP A 106 -8.70 13.89 1.80
C TRP A 106 -8.08 12.51 1.51
N PRO A 107 -6.78 12.44 1.20
CA PRO A 107 -6.10 11.15 1.10
C PRO A 107 -5.86 10.57 2.49
N TYR A 108 -6.19 9.30 2.69
CA TYR A 108 -5.92 8.55 3.92
C TYR A 108 -4.97 7.40 3.64
N SER A 109 -3.85 7.33 4.35
CA SER A 109 -2.99 6.15 4.36
C SER A 109 -3.57 5.13 5.33
N VAL A 110 -3.85 3.92 4.82
CA VAL A 110 -4.51 2.84 5.56
C VAL A 110 -3.53 1.67 5.69
N VAL A 111 -3.41 1.12 6.90
CA VAL A 111 -2.71 -0.14 7.16
C VAL A 111 -3.74 -1.19 7.53
N ALA A 112 -3.76 -2.30 6.80
CA ALA A 112 -4.68 -3.40 7.05
C ALA A 112 -3.96 -4.75 7.06
N ALA A 113 -4.32 -5.63 7.99
CA ALA A 113 -3.91 -7.02 7.97
C ALA A 113 -4.70 -7.81 6.92
N LEU A 114 -3.99 -8.61 6.14
CA LEU A 114 -4.51 -9.40 5.03
C LEU A 114 -4.74 -10.84 5.46
N GLU A 115 -5.82 -11.42 4.95
CA GLU A 115 -6.10 -12.84 5.04
C GLU A 115 -5.53 -13.60 3.84
N THR A 116 -5.02 -14.80 4.06
CA THR A 116 -4.73 -15.70 2.95
C THR A 116 -5.99 -16.19 2.28
N GLY A 117 -5.94 -16.24 0.96
CA GLY A 117 -7.01 -16.80 0.14
C GLY A 117 -7.59 -15.75 -0.79
N ARG A 118 -8.81 -15.99 -1.24
CA ARG A 118 -9.52 -15.16 -2.22
C ARG A 118 -10.61 -14.37 -1.52
N THR A 119 -10.24 -13.61 -0.50
CA THR A 119 -11.18 -12.77 0.25
C THR A 119 -10.81 -11.31 0.01
N SER A 120 -11.82 -10.44 -0.02
CA SER A 120 -11.64 -8.99 0.06
C SER A 120 -11.71 -8.50 1.51
N TRP A 121 -11.76 -9.44 2.46
CA TRP A 121 -11.79 -9.13 3.88
C TRP A 121 -10.41 -8.70 4.33
N THR A 122 -10.37 -7.55 5.00
CA THR A 122 -9.15 -6.98 5.56
C THR A 122 -9.46 -6.45 6.94
N ALA A 123 -8.51 -6.59 7.86
CA ALA A 123 -8.64 -6.02 9.21
C ALA A 123 -7.86 -4.71 9.25
N VAL A 124 -8.57 -3.58 9.19
CA VAL A 124 -7.96 -2.25 9.24
C VAL A 124 -7.40 -2.00 10.64
N LEU A 125 -6.09 -1.75 10.71
CA LEU A 125 -5.36 -1.51 11.96
C LEU A 125 -5.12 -0.03 12.21
N ASP A 126 -4.96 0.75 11.13
CA ASP A 126 -4.76 2.19 11.24
C ASP A 126 -5.18 2.94 9.98
N ALA A 127 -5.59 4.19 10.17
CA ALA A 127 -5.84 5.16 9.12
C ALA A 127 -5.29 6.53 9.54
N VAL A 128 -4.47 7.13 8.68
CA VAL A 128 -3.84 8.45 8.91
C VAL A 128 -4.19 9.36 7.74
N ARG A 129 -4.77 10.52 8.04
CA ARG A 129 -5.01 11.55 7.02
C ARG A 129 -3.68 12.15 6.57
N LEU A 130 -3.44 12.15 5.27
CA LEU A 130 -2.30 12.82 4.67
C LEU A 130 -2.62 14.30 4.46
N GLN A 131 -1.81 15.16 5.05
CA GLN A 131 -1.91 16.61 4.85
C GLN A 131 -1.39 17.00 3.46
N PRO A 132 -1.87 18.11 2.87
CA PRO A 132 -1.30 18.64 1.64
C PRO A 132 0.23 18.82 1.77
N GLY A 133 0.99 18.30 0.81
CA GLY A 133 2.45 18.37 0.80
C GLY A 133 3.17 17.40 1.74
N ALA A 134 2.45 16.50 2.43
CA ALA A 134 3.08 15.50 3.30
C ALA A 134 4.04 14.58 2.53
N ASP A 135 5.20 14.30 3.13
CA ASP A 135 6.08 13.21 2.66
C ASP A 135 5.42 11.87 2.99
N VAL A 136 4.79 11.26 1.98
CA VAL A 136 4.07 9.99 2.10
C VAL A 136 4.98 8.89 2.67
N ALA A 137 6.25 8.84 2.27
CA ALA A 137 7.16 7.80 2.76
C ALA A 137 7.48 8.00 4.25
N ALA A 138 7.64 9.25 4.70
CA ALA A 138 7.86 9.56 6.12
C ALA A 138 6.61 9.22 6.97
N VAL A 139 5.42 9.63 6.51
CA VAL A 139 4.16 9.32 7.22
C VAL A 139 3.93 7.81 7.28
N THR A 140 4.09 7.09 6.17
CA THR A 140 3.93 5.64 6.13
C THR A 140 4.96 4.92 6.98
N THR A 141 6.21 5.39 7.02
CA THR A 141 7.24 4.85 7.93
C THR A 141 6.81 4.99 9.39
N ALA A 142 6.39 6.19 9.81
CA ALA A 142 5.93 6.42 11.17
C ALA A 142 4.70 5.54 11.51
N GLN A 143 3.74 5.49 10.60
CA GLN A 143 2.52 4.69 10.76
C GLN A 143 2.81 3.19 10.87
N ILE A 144 3.67 2.62 10.01
CA ILE A 144 4.05 1.20 10.07
C ILE A 144 4.76 0.90 11.40
N ARG A 145 5.69 1.76 11.81
CA ARG A 145 6.40 1.61 13.09
C ARG A 145 5.42 1.54 14.26
N GLU A 146 4.51 2.51 14.36
CA GLU A 146 3.49 2.52 15.43
C GLU A 146 2.59 1.28 15.38
N VAL A 147 2.16 0.83 14.20
CA VAL A 147 1.35 -0.38 14.06
C VAL A 147 2.13 -1.60 14.54
N VAL A 148 3.38 -1.78 14.10
CA VAL A 148 4.21 -2.93 14.50
C VAL A 148 4.46 -2.93 15.99
N GLU A 149 4.81 -1.79 16.59
CA GLU A 149 5.02 -1.66 18.03
C GLU A 149 3.75 -2.02 18.81
N ARG A 150 2.56 -1.58 18.35
CA ARG A 150 1.27 -1.98 18.94
C ARG A 150 1.00 -3.48 18.81
N LEU A 151 1.31 -4.09 17.67
CA LEU A 151 1.14 -5.53 17.44
C LEU A 151 2.04 -6.36 18.37
N VAL A 152 3.30 -5.95 18.54
CA VAL A 152 4.23 -6.58 19.47
C VAL A 152 3.73 -6.42 20.91
N ALA A 153 3.32 -5.22 21.31
CA ALA A 153 2.78 -4.96 22.65
C ALA A 153 1.50 -5.76 22.94
N ALA A 154 0.66 -5.99 21.92
CA ALA A 154 -0.53 -6.84 22.00
C ALA A 154 -0.22 -8.35 21.96
N GLY A 155 1.05 -8.75 21.84
CA GLY A 155 1.46 -10.15 21.79
C GLY A 155 1.17 -10.86 20.47
N GLN A 156 0.86 -10.11 19.40
CA GLN A 156 0.61 -10.65 18.06
C GLN A 156 1.88 -11.11 17.35
N TRP A 157 3.05 -10.67 17.82
CA TRP A 157 4.35 -11.13 17.35
C TRP A 157 5.30 -11.26 18.52
N LYS A 158 6.09 -12.32 18.55
CA LYS A 158 7.11 -12.62 19.57
C LYS A 158 8.43 -12.99 18.91
N PRO A 159 9.58 -12.82 19.60
CA PRO A 159 10.85 -13.33 19.12
C PRO A 159 10.77 -14.83 18.78
N GLY A 160 11.12 -15.17 17.54
CA GLY A 160 11.00 -16.53 17.00
C GLY A 160 9.84 -16.70 16.00
N ASP A 161 8.86 -15.79 16.01
CA ASP A 161 7.82 -15.75 14.97
C ASP A 161 8.41 -15.24 13.63
N PRO A 162 7.81 -15.62 12.48
CA PRO A 162 8.18 -15.04 11.19
C PRO A 162 8.08 -13.52 11.17
N GLU A 163 8.97 -12.84 10.44
CA GLU A 163 8.90 -11.39 10.26
C GLU A 163 7.58 -10.97 9.59
N ILE A 164 7.02 -9.85 10.05
CA ILE A 164 5.77 -9.30 9.52
C ILE A 164 6.02 -8.82 8.09
N LEU A 165 5.23 -9.31 7.12
CA LEU A 165 5.30 -8.77 5.75
C LEU A 165 4.59 -7.44 5.70
N VAL A 166 5.21 -6.44 5.10
CA VAL A 166 4.51 -5.23 4.67
C VAL A 166 4.58 -5.13 3.16
N VAL A 167 3.41 -5.10 2.52
CA VAL A 167 3.25 -5.01 1.08
C VAL A 167 2.83 -3.59 0.70
N LEU A 168 3.53 -3.01 -0.27
CA LEU A 168 3.35 -1.64 -0.73
C LEU A 168 3.10 -1.61 -2.25
N ASP A 169 2.23 -0.72 -2.73
CA ASP A 169 2.08 -0.49 -4.18
C ASP A 169 3.23 0.38 -4.76
N ALA A 170 3.29 0.52 -6.08
CA ALA A 170 4.39 1.15 -6.82
C ALA A 170 4.57 2.65 -6.54
N GLY A 171 3.61 3.29 -5.88
CA GLY A 171 3.70 4.68 -5.46
C GLY A 171 4.66 4.92 -4.29
N TYR A 172 5.04 3.86 -3.55
CA TYR A 172 5.88 3.98 -2.37
C TYR A 172 7.37 3.80 -2.70
N ASP A 173 8.23 4.55 -1.99
CA ASP A 173 9.68 4.32 -1.99
C ASP A 173 10.02 3.17 -1.01
N ALA A 174 9.76 1.94 -1.45
CA ALA A 174 9.97 0.74 -0.65
C ALA A 174 11.41 0.61 -0.11
N PRO A 175 12.49 0.90 -0.88
CA PRO A 175 13.84 0.92 -0.34
C PRO A 175 14.02 1.92 0.81
N ARG A 176 13.53 3.16 0.68
CA ARG A 176 13.65 4.16 1.76
C ARG A 176 12.87 3.71 3.00
N ILE A 177 11.65 3.22 2.84
CA ILE A 177 10.82 2.72 3.95
C ILE A 177 11.53 1.55 4.65
N ALA A 178 12.08 0.59 3.88
CA ALA A 178 12.83 -0.53 4.43
C ALA A 178 14.07 -0.08 5.23
N HIS A 179 14.78 0.94 4.75
CA HIS A 179 15.92 1.51 5.45
C HIS A 179 15.52 2.18 6.77
N LEU A 180 14.47 3.02 6.75
CA LEU A 180 13.99 3.74 7.93
C LEU A 180 13.36 2.83 8.99
N LEU A 181 12.90 1.65 8.59
CA LEU A 181 12.31 0.63 9.46
C LEU A 181 13.30 -0.49 9.84
N ALA A 182 14.59 -0.33 9.54
CA ALA A 182 15.61 -1.29 9.93
C ALA A 182 15.59 -1.52 11.46
N GLY A 183 15.75 -2.78 11.88
CA GLY A 183 15.74 -3.20 13.28
C GLY A 183 14.37 -3.60 13.84
N LEU A 184 13.29 -3.37 13.09
CA LEU A 184 11.98 -3.94 13.40
C LEU A 184 11.81 -5.35 12.79
N PRO A 185 10.93 -6.20 13.34
CA PRO A 185 10.70 -7.56 12.85
C PRO A 185 9.83 -7.57 11.58
N LEU A 186 10.34 -6.97 10.51
CA LEU A 186 9.59 -6.75 9.27
C LEU A 186 10.40 -7.00 7.99
N GLU A 187 9.65 -7.49 7.01
CA GLU A 187 10.02 -7.57 5.61
C GLU A 187 9.21 -6.56 4.82
N ILE A 188 9.85 -5.84 3.89
CA ILE A 188 9.17 -4.88 3.01
C ILE A 188 9.18 -5.42 1.59
N LEU A 189 8.00 -5.55 1.00
CA LEU A 189 7.80 -5.92 -0.39
C LEU A 189 7.01 -4.84 -1.12
N GLY A 190 7.69 -4.00 -1.88
CA GLY A 190 7.04 -2.98 -2.72
C GLY A 190 6.97 -3.39 -4.17
N ARG A 191 5.90 -3.02 -4.86
CA ARG A 191 5.87 -3.07 -6.33
C ARG A 191 6.86 -2.05 -6.90
N LEU A 192 7.58 -2.43 -7.95
CA LEU A 192 8.54 -1.59 -8.65
C LEU A 192 8.05 -1.28 -10.06
N ARG A 193 8.38 -0.08 -10.55
CA ARG A 193 8.10 0.34 -11.93
C ARG A 193 8.93 -0.52 -12.90
N SER A 194 8.33 -1.00 -13.99
CA SER A 194 8.93 -2.00 -14.88
C SER A 194 10.09 -1.51 -15.75
N ASP A 195 10.36 -0.21 -15.77
CA ASP A 195 11.45 0.46 -16.50
C ASP A 195 12.61 0.88 -15.56
N ARG A 196 12.63 0.38 -14.32
CA ARG A 196 13.70 0.68 -13.36
C ARG A 196 15.03 0.06 -13.79
N VAL A 197 16.10 0.76 -13.42
CA VAL A 197 17.48 0.28 -13.48
C VAL A 197 18.01 0.16 -12.06
N MET A 198 18.45 -1.04 -11.71
CA MET A 198 19.09 -1.35 -10.43
C MET A 198 20.59 -1.49 -10.64
N ARG A 199 21.34 -1.44 -9.54
CA ARG A 199 22.79 -1.61 -9.51
C ARG A 199 23.15 -2.82 -8.67
N ARG A 200 24.22 -3.50 -9.07
CA ARG A 200 24.86 -4.56 -8.30
C ARG A 200 25.75 -3.98 -7.21
N PRO A 201 26.16 -4.79 -6.22
CA PRO A 201 27.12 -4.38 -5.23
C PRO A 201 28.42 -3.94 -5.90
N THR A 202 29.16 -3.07 -5.22
CA THR A 202 30.52 -2.73 -5.65
C THR A 202 31.36 -4.00 -5.69
N PRO A 203 32.11 -4.28 -6.78
CA PRO A 203 33.02 -5.42 -6.82
C PRO A 203 34.00 -5.35 -5.66
N SER A 204 34.44 -6.50 -5.16
CA SER A 204 35.46 -6.54 -4.12
C SER A 204 36.75 -5.88 -4.64
N ARG A 205 37.62 -5.44 -3.73
CA ARG A 205 38.89 -4.80 -4.12
C ARG A 205 39.77 -5.74 -4.94
N GLU A 206 39.73 -7.03 -4.61
CA GLU A 206 40.44 -8.09 -5.33
C GLU A 206 39.88 -8.28 -6.75
N GLU A 207 38.56 -8.44 -6.88
CA GLU A 207 37.87 -8.54 -8.18
C GLU A 207 38.17 -7.33 -9.07
N PHE A 208 38.14 -6.14 -8.47
CA PHE A 208 38.42 -4.90 -9.18
C PHE A 208 39.87 -4.83 -9.67
N HIS A 209 40.86 -5.14 -8.82
CA HIS A 209 42.28 -5.12 -9.20
C HIS A 209 42.63 -6.21 -10.23
N LEU A 210 41.98 -7.38 -10.15
CA LEU A 210 42.16 -8.44 -11.14
C LEU A 210 41.67 -7.99 -12.53
N ALA A 211 40.51 -7.32 -12.59
CA ALA A 211 39.95 -6.78 -13.82
C ALA A 211 40.66 -5.51 -14.33
N HIS A 212 41.28 -4.74 -13.42
CA HIS A 212 41.95 -3.46 -13.72
C HIS A 212 43.39 -3.47 -13.20
N PRO A 213 44.29 -4.26 -13.80
CA PRO A 213 45.68 -4.42 -13.32
C PRO A 213 46.50 -3.13 -13.40
N LYS A 214 46.06 -2.14 -14.20
CA LYS A 214 46.67 -0.81 -14.30
C LYS A 214 46.27 0.13 -13.14
N GLY A 215 45.49 -0.36 -12.17
CA GLY A 215 44.99 0.42 -11.05
C GLY A 215 43.76 1.26 -11.40
N GLY A 216 43.23 1.96 -10.39
CA GLY A 216 42.04 2.80 -10.50
C GLY A 216 41.26 2.88 -9.20
N ARG A 217 40.24 3.74 -9.17
CA ARG A 217 39.31 3.80 -8.04
C ARG A 217 38.14 2.83 -8.31
N PRO A 218 37.84 1.88 -7.39
CA PRO A 218 36.68 1.03 -7.53
C PRO A 218 35.39 1.86 -7.68
N PRO A 219 34.49 1.49 -8.60
CA PRO A 219 33.24 2.21 -8.78
C PRO A 219 32.37 2.09 -7.53
N LYS A 220 31.55 3.10 -7.23
CA LYS A 220 30.61 3.06 -6.08
C LYS A 220 29.48 2.03 -6.26
N HIS A 221 29.26 1.58 -7.48
CA HIS A 221 28.20 0.66 -7.87
C HIS A 221 28.75 -0.34 -8.86
N GLY A 222 28.30 -1.58 -8.79
CA GLY A 222 28.58 -2.59 -9.80
C GLY A 222 27.79 -2.36 -11.09
N GLY A 223 27.77 -3.42 -11.92
CA GLY A 223 27.07 -3.44 -13.19
C GLY A 223 25.57 -3.12 -13.08
N GLU A 224 24.98 -2.76 -14.22
CA GLU A 224 23.56 -2.45 -14.32
C GLU A 224 22.71 -3.73 -14.37
N PHE A 225 21.54 -3.64 -13.76
CA PHE A 225 20.45 -4.60 -13.88
C PHE A 225 19.22 -3.83 -14.39
N VAL A 226 18.91 -3.96 -15.68
CA VAL A 226 17.83 -3.21 -16.32
C VAL A 226 16.61 -4.11 -16.46
N PHE A 227 15.47 -3.70 -15.89
CA PHE A 227 14.27 -4.54 -15.87
C PHE A 227 13.75 -4.84 -17.27
N GLY A 228 13.89 -3.91 -18.21
CA GLY A 228 13.51 -4.08 -19.61
C GLY A 228 14.45 -4.97 -20.44
N GLU A 229 15.69 -5.20 -19.98
CA GLU A 229 16.76 -5.79 -20.81
C GLU A 229 17.23 -7.14 -20.21
N PRO A 230 16.75 -8.28 -20.74
CA PRO A 230 17.05 -9.61 -20.19
C PRO A 230 18.54 -9.94 -20.09
N THR A 231 19.35 -9.47 -21.04
CA THR A 231 20.79 -9.73 -21.11
C THR A 231 21.56 -9.17 -19.91
N THR A 232 21.06 -8.12 -19.26
CA THR A 232 21.68 -7.49 -18.09
C THR A 232 21.39 -8.19 -16.76
N ARG A 233 20.38 -9.07 -16.74
CA ARG A 233 19.84 -9.63 -15.48
C ARG A 233 20.74 -10.68 -14.86
N GLY A 234 21.53 -11.38 -15.67
CA GLY A 234 22.39 -12.47 -15.21
C GLY A 234 21.58 -13.63 -14.61
N THR A 235 22.28 -14.56 -13.97
CA THR A 235 21.67 -15.76 -13.36
C THR A 235 20.81 -15.43 -12.15
N GLU A 236 19.62 -16.01 -12.08
CA GLU A 236 18.72 -15.93 -10.93
C GLU A 236 19.28 -16.70 -9.72
N GLN A 237 19.16 -16.11 -8.52
CA GLN A 237 19.52 -16.77 -7.27
C GLN A 237 18.47 -17.81 -6.85
N ALA A 238 17.19 -17.50 -7.07
CA ALA A 238 16.10 -18.43 -6.85
C ALA A 238 15.02 -18.30 -7.93
N VAL A 239 14.40 -19.43 -8.24
CA VAL A 239 13.25 -19.52 -9.13
C VAL A 239 12.22 -20.43 -8.48
N THR A 240 11.00 -19.94 -8.32
CA THR A 240 9.87 -20.75 -7.87
C THR A 240 8.79 -20.73 -8.95
N VAL A 241 8.16 -21.88 -9.12
CA VAL A 241 7.13 -22.10 -10.12
C VAL A 241 5.92 -22.70 -9.41
N THR A 242 4.76 -22.08 -9.61
CA THR A 242 3.51 -22.52 -8.97
C THR A 242 2.39 -22.49 -9.99
N ASP A 243 1.64 -23.58 -10.11
CA ASP A 243 0.43 -23.61 -10.91
C ASP A 243 -0.70 -22.87 -10.19
N THR A 244 -1.32 -21.93 -10.89
CA THR A 244 -2.43 -21.13 -10.37
C THR A 244 -3.67 -21.30 -11.23
N ARG A 245 -4.82 -21.40 -10.59
CA ARG A 245 -6.11 -21.57 -11.30
C ARG A 245 -6.43 -20.40 -12.24
N LEU A 246 -6.15 -19.17 -11.82
CA LEU A 246 -6.54 -17.95 -12.56
C LEU A 246 -5.50 -17.50 -13.58
N TYR A 247 -4.22 -17.63 -13.23
CA TYR A 247 -3.13 -17.07 -14.02
C TYR A 247 -2.32 -18.12 -14.77
N GLY A 248 -2.70 -19.40 -14.67
CA GLY A 248 -1.89 -20.52 -15.16
C GLY A 248 -0.59 -20.62 -14.35
N LYS A 249 0.50 -20.99 -15.02
CA LYS A 249 1.82 -21.09 -14.40
C LYS A 249 2.35 -19.72 -13.98
N ALA A 250 2.58 -19.54 -12.69
CA ALA A 250 3.25 -18.37 -12.12
C ALA A 250 4.73 -18.69 -11.85
N THR A 251 5.63 -17.90 -12.41
CA THR A 251 7.08 -18.03 -12.21
C THR A 251 7.60 -16.79 -11.50
N ALA A 252 8.14 -16.97 -10.31
CA ALA A 252 8.85 -15.91 -9.58
C ALA A 252 10.35 -16.16 -9.67
N GLN A 253 11.08 -15.14 -10.09
CA GLN A 253 12.54 -15.14 -10.21
C GLN A 253 13.11 -14.07 -9.30
N ALA A 254 14.12 -14.40 -8.50
CA ALA A 254 14.68 -13.48 -7.52
C ALA A 254 16.17 -13.22 -7.78
N TRP A 255 16.54 -11.94 -7.67
CA TRP A 255 17.92 -11.49 -7.64
C TRP A 255 18.20 -10.69 -6.37
N ASP A 256 19.19 -11.15 -5.61
CA ASP A 256 19.56 -10.55 -4.34
C ASP A 256 20.67 -9.51 -4.50
N ARG A 257 20.84 -8.67 -3.47
CA ARG A 257 21.86 -7.63 -3.35
C ARG A 257 21.82 -6.60 -4.48
N LEU A 258 20.62 -6.22 -4.90
CA LEU A 258 20.40 -5.14 -5.85
C LEU A 258 19.94 -3.88 -5.13
N HIS A 259 20.36 -2.72 -5.62
CA HIS A 259 19.94 -1.43 -5.05
C HIS A 259 19.62 -0.40 -6.13
N PRO A 260 18.67 0.51 -5.91
CA PRO A 260 18.52 1.66 -6.78
C PRO A 260 19.74 2.56 -6.66
N ARG A 261 20.14 3.25 -7.74
CA ARG A 261 21.18 4.28 -7.62
C ARG A 261 20.61 5.45 -6.81
N PRO A 262 21.13 5.73 -5.59
CA PRO A 262 20.60 6.81 -4.79
C PRO A 262 20.98 8.15 -5.44
N THR A 263 20.04 9.09 -5.47
CA THR A 263 20.26 10.45 -5.94
C THR A 263 19.77 11.41 -4.88
N ARG A 264 20.52 12.51 -4.64
CA ARG A 264 20.14 13.55 -3.67
C ARG A 264 19.06 14.43 -4.29
N ARG A 265 17.85 13.88 -4.38
CA ARG A 265 16.65 14.50 -4.94
C ARG A 265 15.42 13.95 -4.21
N ALA A 266 14.33 14.72 -4.21
CA ALA A 266 13.06 14.34 -3.61
C ALA A 266 13.24 13.79 -2.18
N ALA A 267 13.02 12.49 -1.98
CA ALA A 267 13.08 11.78 -0.71
C ALA A 267 14.42 11.87 0.06
N TRP A 268 15.50 12.27 -0.60
CA TRP A 268 16.85 12.38 -0.02
C TRP A 268 17.42 13.80 -0.05
N LEU A 269 16.58 14.82 -0.28
CA LEU A 269 17.03 16.21 -0.40
C LEU A 269 17.76 16.68 0.85
N ASP A 270 17.15 16.45 2.01
CA ASP A 270 17.63 16.91 3.32
C ASP A 270 18.42 15.82 4.07
N HIS A 271 18.89 14.78 3.35
CA HIS A 271 19.65 13.70 3.98
C HIS A 271 21.10 14.12 4.26
N ASP A 272 21.46 14.11 5.53
CA ASP A 272 22.81 14.42 6.02
C ASP A 272 23.81 13.30 5.68
N GLY A 273 25.00 13.69 5.21
CA GLY A 273 26.08 12.75 4.92
C GLY A 273 25.92 11.97 3.62
N PRO A 274 26.62 10.83 3.45
CA PRO A 274 26.56 10.04 2.23
C PRO A 274 25.22 9.30 2.11
N LEU A 275 24.63 9.29 0.91
CA LEU A 275 23.40 8.53 0.66
C LEU A 275 23.64 7.02 0.86
N PRO A 276 22.73 6.35 1.59
CA PRO A 276 22.88 4.93 1.89
C PRO A 276 22.73 4.08 0.62
N ILE A 277 23.52 3.01 0.55
CA ILE A 277 23.30 1.93 -0.41
C ILE A 277 22.37 0.92 0.27
N ILE A 278 21.14 0.85 -0.21
CA ILE A 278 20.10 0.00 0.36
C ILE A 278 19.98 -1.22 -0.55
N GLU A 279 20.79 -2.23 -0.27
CA GLU A 279 20.71 -3.53 -0.93
C GLU A 279 19.38 -4.22 -0.57
N GLY A 280 18.80 -4.91 -1.53
CA GLY A 280 17.60 -5.72 -1.33
C GLY A 280 17.40 -6.72 -2.46
N THR A 281 16.31 -7.47 -2.35
CA THR A 281 15.95 -8.49 -3.33
C THR A 281 14.98 -7.91 -4.34
N VAL A 282 15.24 -8.13 -5.62
CA VAL A 282 14.30 -7.86 -6.71
C VAL A 282 13.66 -9.17 -7.14
N ILE A 283 12.34 -9.18 -7.21
CA ILE A 283 11.53 -10.32 -7.65
C ILE A 283 10.81 -9.95 -8.93
N ARG A 284 10.96 -10.78 -9.97
CA ARG A 284 10.16 -10.74 -11.19
C ARG A 284 9.11 -11.82 -11.12
N LEU A 285 7.84 -11.43 -11.15
CA LEU A 285 6.71 -12.34 -11.24
C LEU A 285 6.16 -12.31 -12.67
N LEU A 286 6.22 -13.45 -13.35
CA LEU A 286 5.61 -13.68 -14.65
C LEU A 286 4.49 -14.70 -14.51
N VAL A 287 3.36 -14.43 -15.16
CA VAL A 287 2.24 -15.37 -15.22
C VAL A 287 1.93 -15.76 -16.66
N GLU A 288 1.41 -16.95 -16.86
CA GLU A 288 1.06 -17.48 -18.17
C GLU A 288 -0.10 -16.71 -18.82
N LYS A 289 -1.12 -16.34 -18.04
CA LYS A 289 -2.29 -15.60 -18.54
C LYS A 289 -2.87 -14.65 -17.51
N LEU A 290 -3.60 -13.64 -17.98
CA LEU A 290 -4.42 -12.77 -17.14
C LEU A 290 -5.90 -13.17 -17.30
N PRO A 291 -6.70 -13.19 -16.22
CA PRO A 291 -8.14 -13.45 -16.31
C PRO A 291 -8.90 -12.49 -17.22
N SER A 292 -8.37 -11.28 -17.42
CA SER A 292 -8.92 -10.26 -18.32
C SER A 292 -8.62 -10.49 -19.80
N GLY A 293 -7.77 -11.47 -20.16
CA GLY A 293 -7.30 -11.69 -21.53
C GLY A 293 -6.26 -10.67 -22.04
N GLY A 294 -5.81 -9.75 -21.18
CA GLY A 294 -4.78 -8.77 -21.55
C GLY A 294 -3.36 -9.34 -21.63
N VAL A 295 -2.43 -8.52 -22.14
CA VAL A 295 -1.01 -8.86 -22.22
C VAL A 295 -0.41 -9.05 -20.83
N ASN A 296 0.14 -10.23 -20.56
CA ASN A 296 0.78 -10.65 -19.32
C ASN A 296 2.18 -10.03 -19.14
N LYS A 297 2.24 -8.71 -18.94
CA LYS A 297 3.49 -8.03 -18.58
C LYS A 297 3.97 -8.49 -17.19
N PRO A 298 5.30 -8.67 -17.00
CA PRO A 298 5.82 -9.07 -15.70
C PRO A 298 5.59 -7.99 -14.65
N VAL A 299 5.27 -8.43 -13.43
CA VAL A 299 5.26 -7.58 -12.25
C VAL A 299 6.64 -7.64 -11.62
N TRP A 300 7.17 -6.48 -11.26
CA TRP A 300 8.42 -6.37 -10.52
C TRP A 300 8.12 -5.94 -9.11
N CYS A 301 8.74 -6.61 -8.15
CA CYS A 301 8.68 -6.25 -6.74
C CYS A 301 10.10 -6.16 -6.18
N GLY A 302 10.28 -5.45 -5.08
CA GLY A 302 11.53 -5.50 -4.34
C GLY A 302 11.48 -4.75 -3.03
N GLY A 303 12.52 -4.98 -2.23
CA GLY A 303 12.66 -4.44 -0.89
C GLY A 303 13.52 -5.35 -0.02
N ARG A 304 13.33 -5.27 1.28
CA ARG A 304 14.00 -6.14 2.26
C ARG A 304 13.17 -7.42 2.39
N ALA A 305 13.60 -8.46 1.67
CA ALA A 305 13.06 -9.81 1.74
C ALA A 305 14.11 -10.72 2.40
N PRO A 306 13.74 -11.90 2.92
CA PRO A 306 14.72 -12.84 3.42
C PRO A 306 15.59 -13.28 2.23
N ALA A 307 16.88 -13.54 2.50
CA ALA A 307 17.79 -14.03 1.48
C ALA A 307 17.16 -15.27 0.82
N PRO A 308 17.09 -15.35 -0.53
CA PRO A 308 16.44 -16.46 -1.19
C PRO A 308 17.14 -17.77 -0.81
N LEU A 309 16.40 -18.71 -0.22
CA LEU A 309 16.87 -20.07 0.04
C LEU A 309 17.28 -20.72 -1.29
N LYS A 310 18.48 -21.31 -1.33
CA LYS A 310 19.01 -22.00 -2.51
C LYS A 310 18.07 -23.14 -2.92
N ARG A 311 17.95 -23.32 -4.24
CA ARG A 311 17.13 -24.34 -4.95
C ARG A 311 16.78 -25.57 -4.10
N THR A 312 15.53 -25.65 -3.68
CA THR A 312 14.88 -26.92 -3.34
C THR A 312 13.87 -27.25 -4.41
N SER A 313 14.22 -28.17 -5.31
CA SER A 313 13.20 -28.92 -6.04
C SER A 313 12.54 -29.86 -5.04
N THR A 314 11.37 -29.50 -4.53
CA THR A 314 10.55 -30.43 -3.76
C THR A 314 9.29 -30.67 -4.56
N ALA A 315 9.30 -31.77 -5.32
CA ALA A 315 8.09 -32.43 -5.74
C ALA A 315 7.35 -32.91 -4.49
N ALA A 316 6.03 -32.73 -4.47
CA ALA A 316 5.09 -33.21 -3.46
C ALA A 316 5.34 -32.70 -2.02
N GLY A 317 4.75 -31.54 -1.71
CA GLY A 317 4.60 -31.02 -0.35
C GLY A 317 3.88 -29.68 -0.40
N THR A 318 2.86 -29.52 0.45
CA THR A 318 1.89 -28.42 0.56
C THR A 318 2.38 -27.05 0.07
N PRO A 319 1.60 -26.30 -0.74
CA PRO A 319 2.10 -25.10 -1.40
C PRO A 319 2.38 -23.98 -0.39
N SER A 320 3.65 -23.57 -0.28
CA SER A 320 4.00 -22.24 0.20
C SER A 320 3.48 -21.24 -0.82
N SER A 321 2.36 -20.60 -0.49
CA SER A 321 1.68 -19.67 -1.37
C SER A 321 2.50 -18.38 -1.51
N ALA A 322 3.05 -18.17 -2.70
CA ALA A 322 3.44 -16.83 -3.12
C ALA A 322 2.18 -15.95 -3.02
N VAL A 323 2.22 -14.95 -2.13
CA VAL A 323 1.16 -13.94 -2.00
C VAL A 323 0.96 -13.32 -3.38
N SER A 324 -0.13 -13.71 -4.04
CA SER A 324 -0.55 -13.07 -5.28
C SER A 324 -1.02 -11.69 -4.90
N THR A 325 -0.20 -10.67 -5.16
CA THR A 325 -0.64 -9.29 -5.17
C THR A 325 -1.64 -9.14 -6.31
N SER A 326 -2.92 -9.36 -6.03
CA SER A 326 -3.99 -8.91 -6.89
C SER A 326 -3.90 -7.39 -6.92
N SER A 327 -3.50 -6.83 -8.05
CA SER A 327 -3.89 -5.47 -8.41
C SER A 327 -5.39 -5.51 -8.67
N THR A 328 -6.17 -5.50 -7.59
CA THR A 328 -7.57 -5.13 -7.65
C THR A 328 -7.53 -3.64 -7.97
N HIS A 329 -8.10 -3.23 -9.12
CA HIS A 329 -8.54 -1.85 -9.22
C HIS A 329 -9.41 -1.61 -7.99
N SER A 330 -8.96 -0.75 -7.06
CA SER A 330 -9.76 -0.27 -5.94
C SER A 330 -10.94 0.53 -6.50
N ALA A 331 -11.89 -0.17 -7.13
CA ALA A 331 -13.26 0.26 -7.24
C ALA A 331 -13.86 0.00 -5.87
N SER A 332 -13.69 0.98 -4.97
CA SER A 332 -14.50 1.07 -3.76
C SER A 332 -15.96 0.96 -4.19
N SER A 333 -16.54 -0.21 -3.97
CA SER A 333 -17.94 -0.49 -4.26
C SER A 333 -18.80 0.05 -3.12
N SER A 334 -18.59 1.31 -2.73
CA SER A 334 -19.58 2.07 -1.98
C SER A 334 -20.46 2.77 -3.02
N LYS A 335 -21.66 2.24 -3.23
CA LYS A 335 -22.74 2.96 -3.91
C LYS A 335 -23.34 3.95 -2.90
N PRO A 336 -23.16 5.29 -3.02
CA PRO A 336 -24.20 6.19 -2.60
C PRO A 336 -25.26 6.19 -3.71
N SER A 337 -26.49 5.80 -3.37
CA SER A 337 -27.64 5.99 -4.25
C SER A 337 -27.87 7.49 -4.43
N ALA A 338 -27.47 8.04 -5.57
CA ALA A 338 -28.01 9.31 -6.05
C ALA A 338 -29.19 8.98 -6.97
N GLY A 339 -30.38 9.46 -6.61
CA GLY A 339 -31.55 9.45 -7.47
C GLY A 339 -31.33 10.29 -8.76
N PRO A 340 -32.31 10.33 -9.67
CA PRO A 340 -32.14 10.93 -10.99
C PRO A 340 -31.81 12.43 -10.88
N SER A 341 -30.83 12.86 -11.68
CA SER A 341 -30.40 14.26 -11.80
C SER A 341 -31.54 15.16 -12.29
N PRO A 342 -31.80 16.32 -11.67
CA PRO A 342 -32.61 17.37 -12.30
C PRO A 342 -31.82 17.97 -13.46
N GLY A 343 -32.47 18.11 -14.62
CA GLY A 343 -31.87 18.70 -15.82
C GLY A 343 -31.39 20.13 -15.57
N PHE A 344 -30.14 20.41 -15.96
CA PHE A 344 -29.58 21.76 -16.00
C PHE A 344 -30.32 22.60 -17.05
N ALA A 345 -31.18 23.51 -16.62
CA ALA A 345 -31.64 24.60 -17.46
C ALA A 345 -30.52 25.66 -17.55
N ALA A 346 -30.08 25.93 -18.78
CA ALA A 346 -29.12 26.99 -19.07
C ALA A 346 -29.70 28.36 -18.66
N ARG A 347 -29.02 29.09 -17.77
CA ARG A 347 -29.35 30.50 -17.47
C ARG A 347 -29.02 31.36 -18.69
N LYS A 348 -30.02 32.10 -19.20
CA LYS A 348 -29.84 33.16 -20.20
C LYS A 348 -29.03 34.32 -19.60
N ARG A 349 -28.15 34.94 -20.41
CA ARG A 349 -27.42 36.18 -20.09
C ARG A 349 -28.41 37.33 -19.82
N PRO A 350 -28.10 38.27 -18.91
CA PRO A 350 -28.90 39.47 -18.75
C PRO A 350 -28.62 40.44 -19.92
N THR A 351 -29.67 40.83 -20.62
CA THR A 351 -29.69 41.97 -21.54
C THR A 351 -29.75 43.25 -20.71
N GLY A 352 -28.79 44.15 -20.93
CA GLY A 352 -28.82 45.50 -20.37
C GLY A 352 -30.03 46.29 -20.89
N GLY A 353 -30.68 47.02 -19.99
CA GLY A 353 -31.66 48.06 -20.31
C GLY A 353 -31.08 49.45 -20.02
N PRO A 354 -31.51 50.50 -20.75
CA PRO A 354 -30.88 51.81 -20.72
C PRO A 354 -31.27 52.61 -19.47
N GLY A 355 -30.40 53.54 -19.10
CA GLY A 355 -30.60 54.43 -17.98
C GLY A 355 -31.66 55.49 -18.21
N SER A 356 -32.29 55.86 -17.10
CA SER A 356 -32.56 57.23 -16.65
C SER A 356 -32.74 57.19 -15.14
#